data_AF-A0A2S1ER78-F1
#
_entry.id   AF-A0A2S1ER78-F1
#
_cell.length_a   1.000
_cell.length_b   1.000
_cell.length_c   1.000
_cell.angle_alpha   90.00
_cell.angle_beta   90.00
_cell.angle_gamma   90.00
#
_symmetry.space_group_name_H-M   'P 1'
#
loop_
_entity.id
_entity.type
_entity.pdbx_description
1 polymer ?
#
loop_
_entity_poly.entity_id
_entity_poly.type
_entity_poly.pdbx_seq_one_letter_code
_entity_poly.pdbx_strand_id
1 'polypeptide(L)'
;MNSELLHIAKTTQKQGGGNVLVVSSGMSINEYLPTISKKYDGKPMQNAAVTKLVYKNGKLHVAGPIGTLHYVNKGKKIAANK
;
A
#
# COMPACT_ATOMS: atom_id res chain seq x y z
N MET A 1 13.08 -1.26 -0.30
CA MET A 1 11.65 -1.63 -0.39
C MET A 1 11.29 -2.36 -1.70
N ASN A 2 11.84 -1.99 -2.86
CA ASN A 2 11.46 -2.63 -4.14
C ASN A 2 11.71 -4.15 -4.20
N SER A 3 12.91 -4.62 -3.84
CA SER A 3 13.24 -6.06 -3.79
C SER A 3 12.27 -6.84 -2.89
N GLU A 4 12.04 -6.32 -1.68
CA GLU A 4 11.21 -6.95 -0.66
C GLU A 4 9.74 -7.05 -1.08
N LEU A 5 9.17 -5.97 -1.65
CA LEU A 5 7.79 -6.00 -2.13
C LEU A 5 7.63 -6.94 -3.33
N LEU A 6 8.62 -7.03 -4.22
CA LEU A 6 8.62 -8.01 -5.30
C LEU A 6 8.75 -9.44 -4.78
N HIS A 7 9.56 -9.67 -3.74
CA HIS A 7 9.67 -10.97 -3.09
C HIS A 7 8.33 -11.38 -2.47
N ILE A 8 7.73 -10.51 -1.65
CA ILE A 8 6.41 -10.72 -1.03
C ILE A 8 5.35 -11.02 -2.09
N ALA A 9 5.29 -10.23 -3.16
CA ALA A 9 4.31 -10.40 -4.22
C ALA A 9 4.48 -11.73 -4.98
N LYS A 10 5.72 -12.10 -5.31
CA LYS A 10 6.02 -13.39 -5.97
C LYS A 10 5.70 -14.59 -5.07
N THR A 11 6.06 -14.52 -3.79
CA THR A 11 5.77 -15.57 -2.81
C THR A 11 4.25 -15.75 -2.63
N THR A 12 3.52 -14.64 -2.49
CA THR A 12 2.05 -14.65 -2.40
C THR A 12 1.42 -15.23 -3.66
N GLN A 13 1.88 -14.82 -4.85
CA GLN A 13 1.39 -15.36 -6.12
C GLN A 13 1.62 -16.88 -6.22
N LYS A 14 2.77 -17.38 -5.79
CA LYS A 14 3.08 -18.82 -5.76
C LYS A 14 2.18 -19.61 -4.80
N GLN A 15 1.63 -18.97 -3.77
CA GLN A 15 0.73 -19.57 -2.78
C GLN A 15 -0.76 -19.48 -3.18
N GLY A 16 -1.07 -19.09 -4.43
CA GLY A 16 -2.45 -18.95 -4.92
C GLY A 16 -2.94 -17.50 -5.01
N GLY A 17 -2.09 -16.52 -4.69
CA GLY A 17 -2.44 -15.10 -4.71
C GLY A 17 -3.18 -14.65 -3.45
N GLY A 18 -3.84 -13.49 -3.53
CA GLY A 18 -4.60 -12.91 -2.42
C GLY A 18 -4.06 -11.55 -1.96
N ASN A 19 -4.54 -11.12 -0.79
CA ASN A 19 -4.20 -9.83 -0.21
C ASN A 19 -3.11 -9.98 0.86
N VAL A 20 -2.16 -9.05 0.89
CA VAL A 20 -1.11 -8.98 1.91
C VAL A 20 -1.15 -7.60 2.56
N LEU A 21 -1.08 -7.57 3.89
CA LEU A 21 -0.84 -6.34 4.64
C LEU A 21 0.66 -6.17 4.84
N VAL A 22 1.19 -5.04 4.40
CA VAL A 22 2.59 -4.64 4.66
C VAL A 22 2.56 -3.37 5.51
N VAL A 23 3.14 -3.45 6.70
CA VAL A 23 3.28 -2.31 7.62
C VAL A 23 4.72 -1.81 7.54
N SER A 24 4.90 -0.51 7.33
CA SER A 24 6.21 0.13 7.20
C SER A 24 6.18 1.56 7.74
N SER A 25 7.32 2.25 7.67
CA SER A 25 7.47 3.63 8.12
C SER A 25 7.19 4.63 6.99
N GLY A 26 6.81 5.86 7.35
CA GLY A 26 6.48 6.91 6.38
C GLY A 26 7.62 7.23 5.42
N MET A 27 8.87 7.28 5.91
CA MET A 27 10.05 7.57 5.07
C MET A 27 10.28 6.48 4.02
N SER A 28 10.24 5.20 4.42
CA SER A 28 10.43 4.09 3.48
C SER A 28 9.35 4.03 2.40
N ILE A 29 8.10 4.37 2.75
CA ILE A 29 7.01 4.46 1.77
C ILE A 29 7.21 5.66 0.84
N ASN A 30 7.64 6.81 1.40
CA ASN A 30 7.88 8.04 0.66
C ASN A 30 8.97 7.92 -0.40
N GLU A 31 10.04 7.18 -0.10
CA GLU A 31 11.12 6.92 -1.05
C GLU A 31 10.70 5.90 -2.13
N TYR A 32 9.83 4.96 -1.78
CA TYR A 32 9.44 3.90 -2.69
C TYR A 32 8.40 4.32 -3.73
N LEU A 33 7.33 5.01 -3.33
CA LEU A 33 6.21 5.32 -4.22
C LEU A 33 6.58 6.11 -5.49
N PRO A 34 7.52 7.08 -5.47
CA PRO A 34 7.97 7.78 -6.69
C PRO A 34 8.61 6.83 -7.71
N THR A 35 9.18 5.71 -7.28
CA THR A 35 9.83 4.73 -8.17
C THR A 35 8.82 3.94 -9.01
N ILE A 36 7.55 3.89 -8.60
CA ILE A 36 6.49 3.10 -9.27
C ILE A 36 5.31 3.95 -9.75
N SER A 37 5.26 5.24 -9.40
CA SER A 37 4.16 6.13 -9.76
C SER A 37 4.62 7.58 -9.92
N LYS A 38 4.36 8.15 -11.10
CA LYS A 38 4.56 9.59 -11.36
C LYS A 38 3.53 10.49 -10.66
N LYS A 39 2.49 9.90 -10.05
CA LYS A 39 1.40 10.63 -9.37
C LYS A 39 1.73 10.97 -7.91
N TYR A 40 2.95 10.67 -7.47
CA TYR A 40 3.39 10.90 -6.11
C TYR A 40 4.67 11.72 -6.08
N ASP A 41 4.64 12.82 -5.37
CA ASP A 41 5.70 13.83 -5.27
C ASP A 41 6.43 13.81 -3.92
N GLY A 42 6.22 12.78 -3.09
CA GLY A 42 6.96 12.61 -1.83
C GLY A 42 6.36 13.32 -0.62
N LYS A 43 5.07 13.68 -0.66
CA LYS A 43 4.37 14.29 0.49
C LYS A 43 4.44 13.42 1.76
N PRO A 44 4.53 13.99 2.97
CA PRO A 44 4.45 13.21 4.20
C PRO A 44 3.13 12.42 4.29
N MET A 45 3.21 11.12 4.58
CA MET A 45 2.02 10.31 4.83
C MET A 45 1.55 10.44 6.28
N GLN A 46 0.23 10.52 6.46
CA GLN A 46 -0.38 10.46 7.79
C GLN A 46 -0.26 9.05 8.38
N ASN A 47 -0.19 8.95 9.70
CA ASN A 47 -0.23 7.66 10.39
C ASN A 47 -1.52 6.90 10.06
N ALA A 48 -1.40 5.57 9.94
CA ALA A 48 -2.47 4.65 9.55
C ALA A 48 -3.08 4.88 8.15
N ALA A 49 -2.47 5.76 7.33
CA ALA A 49 -2.84 5.91 5.93
C ALA A 49 -2.45 4.66 5.13
N VAL A 50 -3.29 4.28 4.16
CA VAL A 50 -3.10 3.08 3.34
C VAL A 50 -2.93 3.47 1.87
N THR A 51 -1.97 2.85 1.19
CA THR A 51 -1.83 2.88 -0.26
C THR A 51 -1.95 1.46 -0.79
N LYS A 52 -2.93 1.21 -1.67
CA LYS A 52 -3.11 -0.11 -2.26
C LYS A 52 -2.20 -0.26 -3.48
N LEU A 53 -1.46 -1.37 -3.53
CA LEU A 53 -0.67 -1.79 -4.67
C LEU A 53 -1.26 -3.07 -5.28
N VAL A 54 -1.14 -3.24 -6.59
CA VAL A 54 -1.50 -4.48 -7.30
C VAL A 54 -0.27 -5.00 -8.02
N TYR A 55 0.07 -6.26 -7.76
CA TYR A 55 1.08 -6.99 -8.53
C TYR A 55 0.43 -7.75 -9.67
N LYS A 56 0.83 -7.47 -10.91
CA LYS A 56 0.36 -8.19 -12.10
C LYS A 56 1.44 -8.13 -13.17
N ASN A 57 1.61 -9.23 -13.93
CA ASN A 57 2.57 -9.32 -15.03
C ASN A 57 4.01 -8.90 -14.64
N GLY A 58 4.44 -9.30 -13.44
CA GLY A 58 5.80 -9.02 -12.97
C GLY A 58 6.01 -7.63 -12.36
N LYS A 59 4.99 -6.75 -12.33
CA LYS A 59 5.13 -5.35 -11.93
C LYS A 59 4.13 -4.95 -10.84
N LEU A 60 4.56 -4.04 -9.97
CA LEU A 60 3.71 -3.39 -8.96
C LEU A 60 3.18 -2.07 -9.50
N HIS A 61 1.90 -1.81 -9.27
CA HIS A 61 1.23 -0.57 -9.65
C HIS A 61 0.38 -0.04 -8.51
N VAL A 62 0.35 1.28 -8.34
CA VAL A 62 -0.57 1.94 -7.41
C VAL A 62 -2.00 1.79 -7.93
N ALA A 63 -2.89 1.33 -7.06
CA ALA A 63 -4.32 1.14 -7.36
C ALA A 63 -5.17 1.97 -6.41
N GLY A 64 -5.73 3.08 -6.92
CA GLY A 64 -6.57 3.98 -6.13
C GLY A 64 -5.77 5.11 -5.47
N PRO A 65 -6.32 5.72 -4.39
CA PRO A 65 -5.70 6.86 -3.73
C PRO A 65 -4.42 6.45 -3.00
N ILE A 66 -3.43 7.35 -3.00
CA ILE A 66 -2.21 7.22 -2.21
C ILE A 66 -2.47 7.82 -0.83
N GLY A 67 -2.16 7.08 0.22
CA GLY A 67 -2.28 7.55 1.61
C GLY A 67 -3.69 7.87 2.05
N THR A 68 -4.65 6.99 1.76
CA THR A 68 -6.03 7.20 2.18
C THR A 68 -6.27 6.83 3.64
N LEU A 69 -7.03 7.68 4.35
CA LEU A 69 -7.60 7.38 5.67
C LEU A 69 -9.00 6.71 5.59
N HIS A 70 -9.41 6.26 4.40
CA HIS A 70 -10.72 5.62 4.20
C HIS A 70 -11.01 4.52 5.24
N TYR A 71 -10.04 3.63 5.50
CA TYR A 71 -10.21 2.50 6.41
C TYR A 71 -10.35 2.95 7.86
N VAL A 72 -9.57 3.94 8.30
CA VAL A 72 -9.67 4.55 9.64
C VAL A 72 -11.06 5.17 9.84
N ASN A 73 -11.49 5.99 8.88
CA ASN A 73 -12.78 6.68 8.94
C ASN A 73 -13.95 5.69 8.90
N LYS A 74 -13.86 4.64 8.07
CA LYS A 74 -14.86 3.58 8.01
C LYS A 74 -14.91 2.80 9.33
N GLY A 75 -13.77 2.44 9.90
CA GLY A 75 -13.67 1.77 11.19
C GLY A 75 -14.31 2.58 12.32
N LYS A 76 -14.03 3.89 12.38
CA LYS A 76 -14.65 4.80 13.36
C LYS A 76 -16.18 4.82 13.26
N LYS A 77 -16.73 4.90 12.04
CA LYS A 77 -18.19 4.87 11.82
C LYS A 77 -18.83 3.55 12.23
N ILE A 78 -18.19 2.42 11.88
CA ILE A 78 -18.68 1.09 12.26
C ILE A 78 -18.65 0.94 13.79
N ALA A 79 -17.60 1.41 14.45
CA ALA A 79 -17.48 1.33 15.90
C ALA A 79 -18.48 2.25 16.64
N ALA A 80 -18.81 3.42 16.08
CA ALA A 80 -19.78 4.35 16.67
C ALA A 80 -21.24 3.88 16.53
N ASN A 81 -21.51 2.95 15.59
CA ASN A 81 -22.83 2.37 15.37
C ASN A 81 -23.01 1.01 16.09
N LYS A 82 -22.09 0.66 16.98
CA LYS A 82 -22.20 -0.47 17.91
C LYS A 82 -22.61 0.04 19.27
#